data_AF-A0A7C4M9T6-F1
#
_entry.id   AF-A0A7C4M9T6-F1
#
_cell.length_a   1.000
_cell.length_b   1.000
_cell.length_c   1.000
_cell.angle_alpha   90.00
_cell.angle_beta   90.00
_cell.angle_gamma   90.00
#
_symmetry.space_group_name_H-M   'P 1'
#
loop_
_entity.id
_entity.type
_entity.pdbx_description
1 polymer ?
#
loop_
_entity_poly.entity_id
_entity_poly.type
_entity_poly.pdbx_seq_one_letter_code
_entity_poly.pdbx_strand_id
1 'polypeptide(L)'
;MSFKTSYIYDAWFPEHKFLKRAPGNEQYFGLQLLHRGFNTIYVPNNMILHIAKSESLSRAKSSHKIKQEFKIMQSLYRNLL
;
A
#
# COMPACT_ATOMS: atom_id res chain seq x y z
N MET A 1 7.34 -6.25 4.33
CA MET A 1 6.71 -6.46 5.65
C MET A 1 6.74 -7.94 5.97
N SER A 2 6.70 -8.30 7.26
CA SER A 2 6.51 -9.68 7.70
C SER A 2 5.16 -9.78 8.39
N PHE A 3 4.34 -10.74 7.99
CA PHE A 3 3.04 -11.03 8.59
C PHE A 3 3.04 -12.48 9.05
N LYS A 4 2.30 -12.79 10.11
CA LYS A 4 2.00 -14.19 10.43
C LYS A 4 1.24 -14.79 9.25
N THR A 5 1.64 -15.98 8.80
CA THR A 5 0.98 -16.68 7.68
C THR A 5 -0.52 -16.82 7.90
N SER A 6 -0.96 -17.02 9.15
CA SER A 6 -2.38 -17.08 9.49
C SER A 6 -3.16 -15.81 9.16
N TYR A 7 -2.51 -14.65 9.04
CA TYR A 7 -3.17 -13.36 8.78
C TYR A 7 -3.30 -13.06 7.28
N ILE A 8 -2.51 -13.73 6.42
CA ILE A 8 -2.43 -13.40 4.99
C ILE A 8 -3.34 -14.25 4.11
N TYR A 9 -3.98 -15.30 4.64
CA TYR A 9 -4.81 -16.22 3.83
C TYR A 9 -5.94 -15.51 3.10
N ASP A 10 -6.54 -14.50 3.74
CA ASP A 10 -7.66 -13.78 3.16
C ASP A 10 -7.27 -12.36 2.71
N ALA A 11 -6.05 -11.89 2.95
CA ALA A 11 -5.64 -10.51 2.68
C ALA A 11 -4.78 -10.43 1.41
N TRP A 12 -5.07 -9.47 0.55
CA TRP A 12 -4.38 -9.33 -0.73
C TRP A 12 -3.81 -7.93 -0.91
N PHE A 13 -2.65 -7.82 -1.55
CA PHE A 13 -2.17 -6.52 -2.01
C PHE A 13 -3.06 -6.00 -3.14
N PRO A 14 -3.20 -4.67 -3.29
CA PRO A 14 -4.04 -4.11 -4.34
C PRO A 14 -3.39 -4.38 -5.71
N GLU A 15 -4.12 -5.07 -6.59
CA GLU A 15 -3.70 -5.34 -7.96
C GLU A 15 -4.49 -4.52 -8.97
N HIS A 16 -3.77 -3.81 -9.84
CA HIS A 16 -4.39 -3.09 -10.95
C HIS A 16 -3.35 -2.81 -12.03
N LYS A 17 -3.73 -2.96 -13.31
CA LYS A 17 -2.82 -2.80 -14.47
C LYS A 17 -2.07 -1.46 -14.54
N PHE A 18 -2.62 -0.42 -13.91
CA PHE A 18 -2.01 0.93 -13.85
C PHE A 18 -1.30 1.24 -12.53
N LEU A 19 -1.36 0.35 -11.53
CA LEU A 19 -0.55 0.49 -10.31
C LEU A 19 0.85 -0.06 -10.59
N LYS A 20 1.84 0.83 -10.67
CA LYS A 20 3.25 0.46 -10.87
C LYS A 20 4.08 0.70 -9.61
N ARG A 21 3.77 1.76 -8.89
CA ARG A 21 4.36 2.16 -7.62
C ARG A 21 3.47 1.78 -6.44
N ALA A 22 2.16 1.74 -6.67
CA ALA A 22 1.15 1.39 -5.67
C ALA A 22 1.30 2.19 -4.36
N PRO A 23 1.17 3.54 -4.42
CA PRO A 23 1.36 4.37 -3.25
C PRO A 23 0.35 4.01 -2.16
N GLY A 24 0.85 3.59 -1.00
CA GLY A 24 0.01 3.19 0.11
C GLY A 24 -0.44 1.73 0.10
N ASN A 25 0.17 0.87 -0.72
CA ASN A 25 -0.19 -0.56 -0.77
C ASN A 25 -0.14 -1.26 0.61
N GLU A 26 0.80 -0.87 1.48
CA GLU A 26 0.96 -1.44 2.81
C GLU A 26 -0.21 -1.09 3.73
N GLN A 27 -0.67 0.16 3.67
CA GLN A 27 -1.83 0.64 4.42
C GLN A 27 -3.09 -0.07 3.93
N TYR A 28 -3.24 -0.27 2.61
CA TYR A 28 -4.37 -1.03 2.05
C TYR A 28 -4.41 -2.47 2.58
N PHE A 29 -3.26 -3.13 2.62
CA PHE A 29 -3.16 -4.47 3.19
C PHE A 29 -3.47 -4.48 4.70
N GLY A 30 -2.91 -3.53 5.44
CA GLY A 30 -3.15 -3.40 6.88
C GLY A 30 -4.61 -3.15 7.24
N LEU A 31 -5.33 -2.34 6.46
CA LEU A 31 -6.76 -2.08 6.68
C LEU A 31 -7.60 -3.36 6.55
N GLN A 32 -7.31 -4.24 5.59
CA GLN A 32 -7.99 -5.54 5.49
C GLN A 32 -7.80 -6.39 6.75
N LEU A 33 -6.61 -6.38 7.33
CA LEU A 33 -6.33 -7.11 8.56
C LEU A 33 -7.11 -6.50 9.75
N LEU A 34 -7.14 -5.17 9.84
CA LEU A 34 -7.91 -4.45 10.87
C LEU A 34 -9.41 -4.75 10.78
N HIS A 35 -9.99 -4.75 9.57
CA HIS A 35 -11.41 -5.11 9.37
C HIS A 35 -11.75 -6.54 9.79
N ARG A 36 -10.75 -7.43 9.86
CA ARG A 36 -10.91 -8.81 10.34
C ARG A 36 -10.66 -8.98 11.84
N GLY A 37 -10.45 -7.89 12.57
CA GLY A 37 -10.20 -7.92 14.00
C GLY A 37 -8.77 -8.33 14.37
N PHE A 38 -7.83 -8.31 13.43
CA PHE A 38 -6.42 -8.52 13.77
C PHE A 38 -5.82 -7.24 14.36
N ASN A 39 -5.09 -7.40 15.46
CA ASN A 39 -4.30 -6.31 16.03
C ASN A 39 -3.04 -6.08 15.18
N THR A 40 -3.00 -4.96 14.46
CA THR A 40 -1.84 -4.54 13.67
C THR A 40 -1.17 -3.32 14.28
N ILE A 41 0.17 -3.30 14.32
CA ILE A 41 0.95 -2.11 14.68
C ILE A 41 1.50 -1.51 13.38
N TYR A 42 1.05 -0.30 13.05
CA TYR A 42 1.61 0.45 11.93
C TYR A 42 2.80 1.28 12.42
N VAL A 43 3.98 0.98 11.88
CA VAL A 43 5.23 1.68 12.21
C VAL A 43 5.69 2.48 10.99
N PRO A 44 5.29 3.76 10.85
CA PRO A 44 5.59 4.57 9.66
C PRO A 44 7.09 4.77 9.40
N ASN A 45 7.92 4.65 10.43
CA ASN A 45 9.38 4.80 10.36
C ASN A 45 10.11 3.45 10.45
N ASN A 46 9.49 2.36 10.00
CA ASN A 46 10.15 1.06 10.01
C ASN A 46 11.32 1.07 9.02
N MET A 47 12.55 1.09 9.53
CA MET A 47 13.78 1.16 8.74
C MET A 47 13.96 -0.05 7.79
N ILE A 48 13.19 -1.12 7.98
CA ILE A 48 13.35 -2.39 7.26
C ILE A 48 12.97 -2.27 5.77
N LEU A 49 12.25 -1.22 5.33
CA LEU A 49 11.74 -1.12 3.95
C LEU A 49 11.77 0.29 3.35
N HIS A 50 12.90 0.98 3.46
CA HIS A 50 13.17 2.06 2.50
C HIS A 50 13.77 1.46 1.23
N ILE A 51 12.93 1.11 0.24
CA ILE A 51 13.44 0.92 -1.13
C ILE A 51 13.90 2.30 -1.60
N ALA A 52 15.20 2.58 -1.46
CA ALA A 52 15.84 3.76 -1.98
C ALA A 52 15.80 3.71 -3.51
N LYS A 53 14.72 4.22 -4.11
CA LYS A 53 14.75 4.58 -5.53
C LYS A 53 15.59 5.84 -5.69
N SER A 54 16.43 5.85 -6.73
CA SER A 54 17.23 7.01 -7.14
C SER A 54 16.38 8.26 -7.40
N GLU A 55 15.11 8.08 -7.75
CA GLU A 55 14.12 9.14 -7.86
C GLU A 55 13.13 9.10 -6.68
N SER A 56 13.12 10.18 -5.90
CA SER A 56 12.05 10.44 -4.95
C SER A 56 10.69 10.53 -5.67
N LEU A 57 9.63 10.02 -5.05
CA LEU A 57 8.25 10.23 -5.52
C LEU A 57 7.93 11.73 -5.70
N SER A 58 8.54 12.60 -4.90
CA SER A 58 8.42 14.06 -5.01
C SER A 58 9.18 14.66 -6.20
N ARG A 59 10.15 13.94 -6.79
CA ARG A 59 11.03 14.43 -7.86
C ARG A 59 10.75 13.77 -9.22
N ALA A 60 9.79 12.86 -9.30
CA ALA A 60 9.50 12.14 -10.53
C ALA A 60 8.92 13.09 -11.61
N LYS A 61 9.54 13.13 -12.80
CA LYS A 61 9.14 13.91 -13.99
C LYS A 61 7.70 13.67 -14.48
N SER A 62 6.97 12.71 -13.90
CA SER A 62 5.68 12.21 -14.36
C SER A 62 4.60 12.31 -13.27
N SER A 63 4.31 13.53 -12.79
CA SER A 63 3.31 13.76 -11.74
C SER A 63 1.92 13.22 -12.10
N HIS A 64 1.56 13.20 -13.40
CA HIS A 64 0.26 12.71 -13.85
C HIS A 64 0.05 11.22 -13.57
N LYS A 65 1.04 10.37 -13.86
CA LYS A 65 0.97 8.92 -13.56
C LYS A 65 0.84 8.67 -12.07
N ILE A 66 1.58 9.42 -11.24
CA ILE A 66 1.47 9.32 -9.79
C ILE A 66 0.07 9.71 -9.31
N LYS A 67 -0.48 10.84 -9.80
CA LYS A 67 -1.86 11.25 -9.50
C LYS A 67 -2.90 10.19 -9.92
N GLN A 68 -2.70 9.54 -11.06
CA GLN A 68 -3.57 8.45 -11.51
C GLN A 68 -3.51 7.25 -10.55
N GLU A 69 -2.31 6.83 -10.15
CA GLU A 69 -2.13 5.77 -9.16
C GLU A 69 -2.79 6.12 -7.81
N PHE A 70 -2.67 7.37 -7.34
CA PHE A 70 -3.37 7.84 -6.14
C PHE A 70 -4.89 7.74 -6.26
N LYS A 71 -5.47 8.13 -7.42
CA LYS A 71 -6.92 7.99 -7.65
C LYS A 71 -7.39 6.54 -7.61
N ILE A 72 -6.62 5.64 -8.23
CA ILE A 72 -6.91 4.20 -8.20
C ILE A 72 -6.86 3.69 -6.76
N MET A 73 -5.79 4.00 -6.03
CA MET A 73 -5.66 3.60 -4.62
C MET A 73 -6.80 4.14 -3.75
N GLN A 74 -7.20 5.41 -3.93
CA GLN A 74 -8.37 5.98 -3.23
C GLN A 74 -9.65 5.20 -3.51
N SER A 75 -9.90 4.81 -4.76
CA SER A 75 -11.05 3.98 -5.10
C SER A 75 -10.99 2.61 -4.42
N LEU A 76 -9.81 1.99 -4.38
CA LEU A 76 -9.62 0.71 -3.72
C LEU A 76 -9.86 0.84 -2.20
N TYR A 77 -9.31 1.86 -1.55
CA TYR A 77 -9.56 2.13 -0.13
C TYR A 77 -11.04 2.27 0.18
N ARG A 78 -11.79 2.99 -0.65
CA ARG A 78 -13.24 3.14 -0.49
C ARG A 78 -13.98 1.81 -0.57
N ASN A 79 -13.48 0.84 -1.33
CA ASN A 79 -14.09 -0.48 -1.43
C ASN A 79 -13.80 -1.38 -0.22
N LEU A 80 -12.88 -0.98 0.67
CA LEU A 80 -12.61 -1.69 1.92
C LEU A 80 -13.48 -1.22 3.10
N LEU A 81 -14.00 0.01 3.02
CA LEU A 81 -14.87 0.64 4.02
C LEU A 81 -16.34 0.35 3.72
#